data_AF-A0A3N5NDX1-F1
#
_entry.id   AF-A0A3N5NDX1-F1
#
_cell.length_a   1.000
_cell.length_b   1.000
_cell.length_c   1.000
_cell.angle_alpha   90.00
_cell.angle_beta   90.00
_cell.angle_gamma   90.00
#
_symmetry.space_group_name_H-M   'P 1'
#
loop_
_entity.id
_entity.type
_entity.pdbx_description
1 polymer ?
#
loop_
_entity_poly.entity_id
_entity_poly.type
_entity_poly.pdbx_seq_one_letter_code
_entity_poly.pdbx_strand_id
1 'polypeptide(L)'
;MATRARSLPRLRTRPGRRDGNRHPESRRLVYEVPERARAKQGKERSRAMKSPPLSQEVAEAVQAYLALGDAIRLASLPGWIVADLTISQLKALGLLEHHGTLAVSELARSLSVGNPAASILVQQLVDQALVERSEDARDRRRTLVRLTTQGADLISG
;
A
#
# COMPACT_ATOMS: atom_id res chain seq x y z
N MET A 1 74.85 5.81 28.71
CA MET A 1 75.04 5.79 30.19
C MET A 1 73.66 5.56 30.81
N ALA A 2 73.28 4.33 31.18
CA ALA A 2 73.46 3.74 32.52
C ALA A 2 73.05 4.74 33.64
N THR A 3 72.02 4.53 34.45
CA THR A 3 72.05 3.53 35.55
C THR A 3 70.69 3.43 36.28
N ARG A 4 70.28 2.17 36.51
CA ARG A 4 69.47 1.54 37.60
C ARG A 4 68.77 2.46 38.63
N ALA A 5 67.44 2.35 38.82
CA ALA A 5 66.65 1.30 39.48
C ALA A 5 66.62 1.37 41.03
N ARG A 6 65.41 1.51 41.61
CA ARG A 6 65.02 1.04 42.95
C ARG A 6 63.48 0.85 42.98
N SER A 7 62.97 -0.37 42.90
CA SER A 7 62.72 -1.33 44.00
C SER A 7 61.32 -1.15 44.64
N LEU A 8 60.37 -1.96 44.16
CA LEU A 8 59.00 -2.16 44.66
C LEU A 8 58.94 -3.00 45.95
N PRO A 9 57.83 -2.91 46.70
CA PRO A 9 57.17 -4.15 47.15
C PRO A 9 55.63 -4.03 47.19
N ARG A 10 54.81 -5.08 47.26
CA ARG A 10 54.83 -6.49 46.84
C ARG A 10 53.34 -6.87 46.81
N LEU A 11 52.91 -7.64 45.81
CA LEU A 11 51.53 -8.10 45.64
C LEU A 11 51.06 -9.01 46.78
N ARG A 12 49.74 -9.02 47.02
CA ARG A 12 49.07 -10.19 47.59
C ARG A 12 47.87 -10.58 46.71
N THR A 13 47.99 -11.76 46.10
CA THR A 13 47.02 -12.42 45.22
C THR A 13 46.11 -13.34 46.03
N ARG A 14 44.85 -13.49 45.61
CA ARG A 14 44.08 -14.71 45.86
C ARG A 14 43.31 -15.17 44.61
N PRO A 15 43.04 -16.48 44.47
CA PRO A 15 42.93 -17.15 43.20
C PRO A 15 41.47 -17.43 42.80
N GLY A 16 41.20 -17.48 41.49
CA GLY A 16 39.89 -17.87 40.97
C GLY A 16 39.87 -18.07 39.46
N ARG A 17 40.17 -19.31 39.05
CA ARG A 17 39.84 -20.06 37.81
C ARG A 17 39.86 -19.39 36.42
N ARG A 18 40.48 -20.16 35.51
CA ARG A 18 40.59 -19.99 34.05
C ARG A 18 39.22 -19.99 33.37
N ASP A 19 38.98 -18.99 32.54
CA ASP A 19 38.76 -19.09 31.09
C ASP A 19 39.01 -17.67 30.55
N GLY A 20 39.89 -17.44 29.58
CA GLY A 20 39.78 -18.01 28.25
C GLY A 20 39.36 -16.96 27.23
N ASN A 21 39.71 -15.68 27.37
CA ASN A 21 39.82 -14.77 26.21
C ASN A 21 40.65 -13.52 26.54
N ARG A 22 41.77 -13.33 25.82
CA ARG A 22 42.61 -12.13 25.87
C ARG A 22 42.15 -11.20 24.76
N HIS A 23 41.58 -10.06 25.11
CA HIS A 23 41.68 -8.83 24.31
C HIS A 23 42.21 -7.71 25.20
N PRO A 24 43.25 -6.96 24.77
CA PRO A 24 43.93 -6.00 25.61
C PRO A 24 43.07 -4.75 25.85
N GLU A 25 43.22 -4.25 27.06
CA GLU A 25 42.71 -3.02 27.66
C GLU A 25 42.43 -1.88 26.67
N SER A 26 41.15 -1.52 26.55
CA SER A 26 40.74 -0.20 26.10
C SER A 26 41.08 0.79 27.23
N ARG A 27 42.18 1.53 27.03
CA ARG A 27 42.50 2.76 27.75
C ARG A 27 41.23 3.62 27.82
N ARG A 28 40.60 3.73 28.99
CA ARG A 28 39.50 4.69 29.19
C ARG A 28 40.08 6.09 29.00
N LEU A 29 39.89 6.66 27.82
CA LEU A 29 39.89 8.11 27.68
C LEU A 29 38.70 8.61 28.50
N VAL A 30 38.97 9.16 29.68
CA VAL A 30 38.01 10.04 30.34
C VAL A 30 37.98 11.30 29.49
N TYR A 31 37.00 11.39 28.61
CA TYR A 31 36.71 12.64 27.91
C TYR A 31 36.04 13.56 28.93
N GLU A 32 36.80 14.49 29.51
CA GLU A 32 36.21 15.59 30.27
C GLU A 32 35.34 16.41 29.30
N VAL A 33 34.03 16.33 29.50
CA VAL A 33 33.06 17.12 28.75
C VAL A 33 33.22 18.58 29.23
N PRO A 34 33.55 19.53 28.34
CA PRO A 34 33.59 20.93 28.74
C PRO A 34 32.19 21.37 29.17
N GLU A 35 32.09 21.94 30.37
CA GLU A 35 30.86 22.32 31.08
C GLU A 35 29.94 23.27 30.30
N ARG A 36 30.45 23.86 29.20
CA ARG A 36 29.70 24.74 28.30
C ARG A 36 28.64 24.02 27.45
N ALA A 37 28.61 22.69 27.43
CA ALA A 37 27.62 21.91 26.68
C ALA A 37 26.23 21.84 27.35
N ARG A 38 26.08 22.20 28.63
CA ARG A 38 24.78 22.09 29.34
C ARG A 38 23.79 23.21 29.05
N ALA A 39 24.24 24.37 28.57
CA ALA A 39 23.35 25.54 28.41
C ALA A 39 22.60 25.63 27.07
N LYS A 40 23.01 24.88 26.02
CA LYS A 40 22.38 24.98 24.69
C LYS A 40 21.28 23.95 24.43
N GLN A 41 21.31 22.79 25.09
CA GLN A 41 20.31 21.72 24.87
C GLN A 41 18.91 22.03 25.44
N GLY A 42 18.79 22.90 26.43
CA GLY A 42 17.49 23.28 27.00
C GLY A 42 16.64 24.16 26.06
N LYS A 43 17.27 25.03 25.26
CA LYS A 43 16.55 25.93 24.33
C LYS A 43 16.14 25.25 23.03
N GLU A 44 16.92 24.29 22.54
CA GLU A 44 16.60 23.57 21.29
C GLU A 44 15.47 22.56 21.47
N ARG A 45 15.42 21.83 22.60
CA ARG A 45 14.34 20.87 22.86
C ARG A 45 12.97 21.54 23.05
N SER A 46 12.92 22.72 23.69
CA SER A 46 11.66 23.49 23.80
C SER A 46 11.23 24.16 22.49
N ARG A 47 12.13 24.31 21.52
CA ARG A 47 11.81 24.85 20.18
C ARG A 47 11.27 23.77 19.24
N ALA A 48 11.62 22.50 19.50
CA ALA A 48 11.24 21.34 18.69
C ALA A 48 9.87 20.73 19.07
N MET A 49 9.18 21.23 20.09
CA MET A 49 7.89 20.69 20.55
C MET A 49 6.81 21.77 20.68
N LYS A 50 6.80 22.74 19.76
CA LYS A 50 5.59 23.55 19.55
C LYS A 50 4.74 22.79 18.56
N SER A 51 3.67 22.16 19.03
CA SER A 51 2.59 21.72 18.15
C SER A 51 2.22 22.90 17.26
N PRO A 52 2.08 22.69 15.94
CA PRO A 52 1.62 23.75 15.07
C PRO A 52 0.33 24.35 15.67
N PRO A 53 0.10 25.67 15.54
CA PRO A 53 -1.19 26.22 15.95
C PRO A 53 -2.29 25.42 15.26
N LEU A 54 -3.42 25.20 15.93
CA LEU A 54 -4.54 24.41 15.39
C LEU A 54 -4.95 24.85 13.97
N SER A 55 -4.76 26.13 13.62
CA SER A 55 -4.97 26.66 12.27
C SER A 55 -3.99 26.09 11.23
N GLN A 56 -2.74 25.84 11.59
CA GLN A 56 -1.74 25.20 10.74
C GLN A 56 -2.01 23.70 10.61
N GLU A 57 -2.35 23.00 11.69
CA GLU A 57 -2.74 21.58 11.64
C GLU A 57 -3.99 21.37 10.78
N VAL A 58 -4.99 22.23 10.92
CA VAL A 58 -6.20 22.21 10.09
C VAL A 58 -5.88 22.57 8.64
N ALA A 59 -5.01 23.55 8.39
CA ALA A 59 -4.60 23.88 7.03
C ALA A 59 -3.85 22.72 6.36
N GLU A 60 -2.95 22.05 7.06
CA GLU A 60 -2.23 20.88 6.58
C GLU A 60 -3.19 19.70 6.33
N ALA A 61 -4.17 19.48 7.22
CA ALA A 61 -5.20 18.48 7.02
C ALA A 61 -6.10 18.78 5.81
N VAL A 62 -6.49 20.03 5.61
CA VAL A 62 -7.27 20.46 4.43
C VAL A 62 -6.45 20.31 3.15
N GLN A 63 -5.17 20.68 3.16
CA GLN A 63 -4.28 20.50 2.01
C GLN A 63 -4.04 19.02 1.68
N ALA A 64 -3.86 18.18 2.70
CA ALA A 64 -3.75 16.73 2.50
C ALA A 64 -5.06 16.12 1.97
N TYR A 65 -6.22 16.57 2.46
CA TYR A 65 -7.53 16.14 1.99
C TYR A 65 -7.78 16.53 0.53
N LEU A 66 -7.45 17.77 0.15
CA LEU A 66 -7.58 18.24 -1.23
C LEU A 66 -6.57 17.56 -2.16
N ALA A 67 -5.31 17.39 -1.75
CA ALA A 67 -4.31 16.67 -2.52
C ALA A 67 -4.65 15.18 -2.71
N LEU A 68 -5.28 14.55 -1.71
CA LEU A 68 -5.81 13.20 -1.82
C LEU A 68 -6.98 13.16 -2.82
N GLY A 69 -7.91 14.10 -2.76
CA GLY A 69 -9.01 14.21 -3.72
C GLY A 69 -8.53 14.50 -5.15
N ASP A 70 -7.49 15.31 -5.30
CA ASP A 70 -6.87 15.61 -6.60
C ASP A 70 -6.06 14.42 -7.12
N ALA A 71 -5.31 13.72 -6.25
CA ALA A 71 -4.61 12.50 -6.63
C ALA A 71 -5.56 11.37 -7.01
N ILE A 72 -6.70 11.23 -6.31
CA ILE A 72 -7.75 10.26 -6.66
C ILE A 72 -8.43 10.64 -7.98
N ARG A 73 -8.70 11.93 -8.23
CA ARG A 73 -9.23 12.39 -9.52
C ARG A 73 -8.23 12.24 -10.67
N LEU A 74 -6.94 12.45 -10.41
CA LEU A 74 -5.86 12.22 -11.38
C LEU A 74 -5.52 10.72 -11.56
N ALA A 75 -5.90 9.86 -10.61
CA ALA A 75 -5.64 8.42 -10.64
C ALA A 75 -6.77 7.59 -11.30
N SER A 76 -7.57 8.21 -12.16
CA SER A 76 -8.72 7.65 -12.89
C SER A 76 -9.99 7.50 -12.05
N LEU A 77 -11.06 8.19 -12.47
CA LEU A 77 -12.39 7.65 -12.23
C LEU A 77 -12.45 6.28 -12.91
N PRO A 78 -12.95 5.22 -12.25
CA PRO A 78 -13.14 3.92 -12.88
C PRO A 78 -13.78 4.09 -14.25
N GLY A 79 -13.29 3.37 -15.27
CA GLY A 79 -13.69 3.59 -16.66
C GLY A 79 -15.21 3.54 -16.85
N TRP A 80 -15.90 2.72 -16.05
CA TRP A 80 -17.35 2.60 -16.03
C TRP A 80 -18.11 3.81 -15.46
N ILE A 81 -17.48 4.71 -14.69
CA ILE A 81 -18.10 5.98 -14.26
C ILE A 81 -18.14 6.97 -15.42
N VAL A 82 -17.14 6.90 -16.30
CA VAL A 82 -17.04 7.78 -17.47
C VAL A 82 -17.80 7.20 -18.67
N ALA A 83 -17.89 5.87 -18.77
CA ALA A 83 -18.81 5.21 -19.68
C ALA A 83 -20.24 5.36 -19.13
N ASP A 84 -21.15 5.94 -19.91
CA ASP A 84 -22.56 6.15 -19.56
C ASP A 84 -23.33 4.81 -19.47
N LEU A 85 -22.93 3.95 -18.53
CA LEU A 85 -23.46 2.62 -18.32
C LEU A 85 -24.65 2.65 -17.38
N THR A 86 -25.71 1.96 -17.78
CA THR A 86 -26.81 1.68 -16.86
C THR A 86 -26.36 0.73 -15.75
N ILE A 87 -27.03 0.79 -14.59
CA ILE A 87 -26.77 -0.12 -13.46
C ILE A 87 -26.85 -1.59 -13.90
N SER A 88 -27.78 -1.93 -14.79
CA SER A 88 -27.95 -3.31 -15.28
C SER A 88 -26.77 -3.76 -16.14
N GLN A 89 -26.24 -2.87 -17.00
CA GLN A 89 -25.05 -3.15 -17.80
C GLN A 89 -23.81 -3.34 -16.91
N LEU A 90 -23.62 -2.46 -15.92
CA LEU A 90 -22.53 -2.59 -14.95
C LEU A 90 -22.60 -3.92 -14.18
N LYS A 91 -23.78 -4.30 -13.69
CA LYS A 91 -23.99 -5.60 -13.02
C LYS A 91 -23.68 -6.79 -13.93
N ALA A 92 -24.05 -6.72 -15.20
CA ALA A 92 -23.74 -7.78 -16.16
C ALA A 92 -22.24 -7.93 -16.39
N LEU A 93 -21.51 -6.81 -16.53
CA LEU A 93 -20.05 -6.84 -16.68
C LEU A 93 -19.36 -7.44 -15.44
N GLY A 94 -19.75 -7.04 -14.23
CA GLY A 94 -19.21 -7.61 -12.99
C GLY A 94 -19.54 -9.09 -12.80
N LEU A 95 -20.73 -9.54 -13.23
CA LEU A 95 -21.06 -10.97 -13.23
C LEU A 95 -20.16 -11.76 -14.18
N LEU A 96 -19.88 -11.21 -15.37
CA LEU A 96 -18.98 -11.83 -16.35
C LEU A 96 -17.52 -11.80 -15.90
N GLU A 97 -17.09 -10.76 -15.18
CA GLU A 97 -15.76 -10.71 -14.56
C GLU A 97 -15.58 -11.86 -13.57
N HIS A 98 -16.56 -12.02 -12.68
CA HIS A 98 -16.50 -13.01 -11.61
C HIS A 98 -16.60 -14.46 -12.13
N HIS A 99 -17.37 -14.71 -13.19
CA HIS A 99 -17.64 -16.07 -13.70
C HIS A 99 -16.90 -16.40 -15.01
N GLY A 100 -16.28 -15.42 -15.66
CA GLY A 100 -15.62 -15.52 -16.96
C GLY A 100 -16.60 -15.57 -18.14
N THR A 101 -17.32 -16.68 -18.28
CA THR A 101 -18.26 -16.92 -19.39
C THR A 101 -19.60 -17.39 -18.85
N LEU A 102 -20.68 -16.74 -19.27
CA LEU A 102 -22.05 -17.10 -18.89
C LEU A 102 -22.96 -17.19 -20.11
N ALA A 103 -23.94 -18.09 -20.09
CA ALA A 103 -25.02 -18.06 -21.06
C ALA A 103 -25.94 -16.84 -20.83
N VAL A 104 -26.57 -16.34 -21.89
CA VAL A 104 -27.55 -15.24 -21.79
C VAL A 104 -28.66 -15.56 -20.78
N SER A 105 -29.08 -16.83 -20.69
CA SER A 105 -30.09 -17.28 -19.73
C SER A 105 -29.61 -17.32 -18.29
N GLU A 106 -28.31 -17.52 -18.06
CA GLU A 106 -27.69 -17.46 -16.73
C GLU A 106 -27.57 -15.99 -16.29
N LEU A 107 -27.17 -15.10 -17.19
CA LEU A 107 -27.20 -13.65 -16.95
C LEU A 107 -28.62 -13.16 -16.62
N ALA A 108 -29.62 -13.59 -17.38
CA ALA A 108 -31.03 -13.24 -17.12
C ALA A 108 -31.45 -13.63 -15.70
N ARG A 109 -31.09 -14.85 -15.28
CA ARG A 109 -31.39 -15.35 -13.93
C ARG A 109 -30.66 -14.57 -12.86
N SER A 110 -29.36 -14.32 -13.02
CA SER A 110 -28.55 -13.59 -12.04
C SER A 110 -28.95 -12.12 -11.91
N LEU A 111 -29.46 -11.51 -12.99
CA LEU A 111 -29.96 -10.15 -13.00
C LEU A 111 -31.45 -10.05 -12.61
N SER A 112 -32.12 -11.18 -12.39
CA SER A 112 -33.57 -11.25 -12.12
C SER A 112 -34.43 -10.57 -13.20
N VAL A 113 -34.06 -10.76 -14.47
CA VAL A 113 -34.80 -10.23 -15.64
C VAL A 113 -35.21 -11.36 -16.60
N GLY A 114 -36.14 -11.08 -17.51
CA GLY A 114 -36.50 -12.05 -18.56
C GLY A 114 -35.40 -12.23 -19.61
N ASN A 115 -35.35 -13.40 -20.24
CA ASN A 115 -34.43 -13.70 -21.36
C ASN A 115 -34.44 -12.63 -22.48
N PRO A 116 -35.60 -12.07 -22.91
CA PRO A 116 -35.61 -11.01 -23.90
C PRO A 116 -34.86 -9.74 -23.44
N ALA A 117 -35.05 -9.33 -22.17
CA ALA A 117 -34.39 -8.16 -21.61
C ALA A 117 -32.87 -8.38 -21.46
N ALA A 118 -32.46 -9.57 -21.01
CA ALA A 118 -31.04 -9.93 -20.96
C ALA A 118 -30.40 -9.95 -22.35
N SER A 119 -31.11 -10.44 -23.36
CA SER A 119 -30.61 -10.44 -24.74
C SER A 119 -30.41 -9.01 -25.28
N ILE A 120 -31.35 -8.10 -25.02
CA ILE A 120 -31.20 -6.68 -25.39
C ILE A 120 -30.02 -6.05 -24.66
N LEU A 121 -29.90 -6.29 -23.34
CA LEU A 121 -28.79 -5.77 -22.53
C LEU A 121 -27.44 -6.25 -23.07
N VAL A 122 -27.30 -7.56 -23.33
CA VAL A 122 -26.07 -8.10 -23.89
C VAL A 122 -25.82 -7.52 -25.28
N GLN A 123 -26.85 -7.28 -26.09
CA GLN A 123 -26.67 -6.70 -27.42
C GLN A 123 -26.08 -5.29 -27.31
N GLN A 124 -26.60 -4.46 -26.41
CA GLN A 124 -26.06 -3.13 -26.16
C GLN A 124 -24.59 -3.17 -25.70
N LEU A 125 -24.21 -4.17 -24.90
CA LEU A 125 -22.81 -4.35 -24.49
C LEU A 125 -21.91 -4.83 -25.63
N VAL A 126 -22.43 -5.65 -26.55
CA VAL A 126 -21.73 -6.05 -27.79
C VAL A 126 -21.54 -4.85 -28.69
N ASP A 127 -22.56 -4.01 -28.85
CA ASP A 127 -22.51 -2.80 -29.67
C ASP A 127 -21.47 -1.79 -29.12
N GLN A 128 -21.23 -1.82 -27.81
CA GLN A 128 -20.16 -1.06 -27.13
C GLN A 128 -18.79 -1.76 -27.13
N ALA A 129 -18.67 -2.94 -27.76
CA ALA A 129 -17.47 -3.78 -27.79
C ALA A 129 -16.95 -4.23 -26.40
N LEU A 130 -17.80 -4.21 -25.37
CA LEU A 130 -17.43 -4.61 -24.01
C LEU A 130 -17.58 -6.11 -23.76
N VAL A 131 -18.43 -6.77 -24.53
CA VAL A 131 -18.63 -8.22 -24.47
C VAL A 131 -18.68 -8.81 -25.87
N GLU A 132 -18.43 -10.10 -25.96
CA GLU A 132 -18.57 -10.86 -27.19
C GLU A 132 -19.48 -12.09 -26.97
N ARG A 133 -20.11 -12.53 -28.06
CA ARG A 133 -21.02 -13.68 -28.08
C ARG A 133 -20.43 -14.83 -28.87
N SER A 134 -20.65 -16.04 -28.39
CA SER A 134 -20.34 -17.27 -29.13
C SER A 134 -21.44 -18.32 -28.92
N GLU A 135 -21.58 -19.25 -29.87
CA GLU A 135 -22.39 -20.44 -29.65
C GLU A 135 -21.68 -21.38 -28.67
N ASP A 136 -22.44 -22.05 -27.80
CA ASP A 136 -21.89 -23.13 -26.97
C ASP A 136 -21.61 -24.35 -27.87
N ALA A 137 -20.37 -24.84 -27.83
CA ALA A 137 -19.94 -26.01 -28.59
C ALA A 137 -20.70 -27.29 -28.19
N ARG A 138 -21.25 -27.35 -26.98
CA ARG A 138 -22.00 -28.51 -26.46
C ARG A 138 -23.50 -28.43 -26.73
N ASP A 139 -24.07 -27.23 -26.80
CA ASP A 139 -25.47 -26.99 -27.15
C ASP A 139 -25.61 -25.66 -27.89
N ARG A 140 -25.66 -25.70 -29.23
CA ARG A 140 -25.77 -24.49 -30.08
C ARG A 140 -27.01 -23.64 -29.81
N ARG A 141 -27.99 -24.14 -29.05
CA ARG A 141 -29.14 -23.34 -28.61
C ARG A 141 -28.79 -22.34 -27.51
N ARG A 142 -27.60 -22.45 -26.91
CA ARG A 142 -27.10 -21.52 -25.90
C ARG A 142 -26.15 -20.52 -26.55
N THR A 143 -26.42 -19.24 -26.32
CA THR A 143 -25.47 -18.16 -26.57
C THR A 143 -24.68 -17.91 -25.31
N LEU A 144 -23.36 -18.08 -25.39
CA LEU A 144 -22.40 -17.72 -24.36
C LEU A 144 -21.96 -16.28 -24.55
N VAL A 145 -21.63 -15.63 -23.44
CA VAL A 145 -21.18 -14.24 -23.36
C VAL A 145 -19.94 -14.21 -22.49
N ARG A 146 -18.91 -13.48 -22.92
CA ARG A 146 -17.70 -13.19 -22.12
C ARG A 146 -17.28 -11.74 -22.31
N LEU A 147 -16.50 -11.22 -21.37
CA LEU A 147 -15.86 -9.91 -21.50
C LEU A 147 -14.86 -9.92 -22.66
N THR A 148 -14.81 -8.81 -23.40
CA THR A 148 -13.66 -8.49 -24.24
C THR A 148 -12.53 -7.93 -23.36
N THR A 149 -11.34 -7.75 -23.93
CA THR A 149 -10.25 -7.04 -23.25
C THR A 149 -10.68 -5.63 -22.83
N GLN A 150 -11.37 -4.90 -23.71
CA GLN A 150 -11.89 -3.57 -23.41
C GLN A 150 -12.90 -3.59 -22.25
N GLY A 151 -13.82 -4.57 -22.24
CA GLY A 151 -14.79 -4.72 -21.16
C GLY A 151 -14.15 -5.05 -19.81
N ALA A 152 -13.10 -5.87 -19.81
CA ALA A 152 -12.32 -6.18 -18.61
C ALA A 152 -11.57 -4.95 -18.10
N ASP A 153 -10.85 -4.25 -18.96
CA ASP A 153 -10.11 -3.03 -18.59
C ASP A 153 -11.03 -1.94 -18.02
N LEU A 154 -12.26 -1.84 -18.54
CA LEU A 154 -13.25 -0.84 -18.10
C LEU A 154 -13.67 -1.03 -16.64
N ILE A 155 -13.75 -2.27 -16.16
CA ILE A 155 -14.24 -2.60 -14.81
C ILE A 155 -13.13 -2.87 -13.79
N SER A 156 -11.94 -3.25 -14.27
CA SER A 156 -10.76 -3.47 -13.41
C SER A 156 -9.99 -2.19 -13.06
N GLY A 157 -10.26 -1.09 -13.77
CA GLY A 157 -9.60 0.21 -13.64
C GLY A 157 -10.16 1.13 -12.56
#